data_AF-A0A1Q5Q531-F1
#
_entry.id   AF-A0A1Q5Q531-F1
#
_cell.length_a   1.000
_cell.length_b   1.000
_cell.length_c   1.000
_cell.angle_alpha   90.00
_cell.angle_beta   90.00
_cell.angle_gamma   90.00
#
_symmetry.space_group_name_H-M   'P 1'
#
loop_
_entity.id
_entity.type
_entity.pdbx_description
1 polymer ?
#
loop_
_entity_poly.entity_id
_entity_poly.type
_entity_poly.pdbx_seq_one_letter_code
_entity_poly.pdbx_strand_id
1 'polypeptide(L)'
;MTKNTTALAAVHTLSLAAIEEASRRGEHAVGVEHLFLALVLNGQAAGQTLRSFGITLELARAAVDAQHADQLSLLGIHTQMPAPGPVTIHKTSGYEWSPGALEVIKRAGKGEARGATPPTCSANCWWSQVA
;
A
#
# COMPACT_ATOMS: atom_id res chain seq x y z
N MET A 1 13.00 16.63 20.42
CA MET A 1 12.20 16.42 19.20
C MET A 1 10.89 15.76 19.61
N THR A 2 9.75 16.40 19.36
CA THR A 2 8.43 15.92 19.79
C THR A 2 7.97 14.76 18.89
N LYS A 3 7.41 13.71 19.50
CA LYS A 3 6.94 12.47 18.81
C LYS A 3 5.97 12.76 17.64
N ASN A 4 5.26 13.88 17.71
CA ASN A 4 4.25 14.29 16.73
C ASN A 4 4.87 14.69 15.38
N THR A 5 6.07 15.26 15.37
CA THR A 5 6.75 15.68 14.12
C THR A 5 7.22 14.48 13.30
N THR A 6 7.67 13.41 13.97
CA THR A 6 8.11 12.17 13.31
C THR A 6 6.93 11.43 12.67
N ALA A 7 5.79 11.37 13.35
CA ALA A 7 4.58 10.76 12.81
C ALA A 7 4.06 11.51 11.56
N LEU A 8 4.06 12.85 11.61
CA LEU A 8 3.68 13.68 10.47
C LEU A 8 4.62 13.48 9.28
N ALA A 9 5.95 13.41 9.53
CA ALA A 9 6.93 13.17 8.48
C ALA A 9 6.74 11.78 7.83
N ALA A 10 6.47 10.74 8.63
CA ALA A 10 6.21 9.40 8.12
C ALA A 10 4.96 9.34 7.23
N VAL A 11 3.86 9.97 7.67
CA VAL A 11 2.63 10.06 6.87
C VAL A 11 2.88 10.82 5.57
N HIS A 12 3.60 11.95 5.63
CA HIS A 12 3.92 12.73 4.44
C HIS A 12 4.73 11.93 3.42
N THR A 13 5.80 11.25 3.87
CA THR A 13 6.61 10.40 2.97
C THR A 13 5.78 9.28 2.35
N LEU A 14 4.90 8.63 3.12
CA LEU A 14 4.00 7.60 2.61
C LEU A 14 3.02 8.16 1.56
N SER A 15 2.43 9.32 1.82
CA SER A 15 1.51 9.98 0.88
C SER A 15 2.18 10.32 -0.44
N LEU A 16 3.40 10.86 -0.42
CA LEU A 16 4.16 11.15 -1.64
C LEU A 16 4.48 9.88 -2.43
N ALA A 17 4.96 8.84 -1.76
CA ALA A 17 5.24 7.56 -2.41
C ALA A 17 3.99 6.92 -3.03
N ALA A 18 2.82 7.05 -2.39
CA ALA A 18 1.57 6.55 -2.94
C ALA A 18 1.16 7.31 -4.21
N ILE A 19 1.31 8.64 -4.21
CA ILE A 19 1.08 9.48 -5.40
C ILE A 19 2.05 9.10 -6.53
N GLU A 20 3.32 8.82 -6.22
CA GLU A 20 4.28 8.35 -7.22
C GLU A 20 3.85 7.03 -7.86
N GLU A 21 3.35 6.06 -7.08
CA GLU A 21 2.85 4.80 -7.64
C GLU A 21 1.60 4.99 -8.50
N ALA A 22 0.68 5.88 -8.11
CA ALA A 22 -0.46 6.23 -8.95
C ALA A 22 0.00 6.87 -10.27
N SER A 23 0.96 7.79 -10.17
CA SER A 23 1.57 8.42 -11.34
C SER A 23 2.23 7.42 -12.29
N ARG A 24 2.91 6.39 -11.78
CA ARG A 24 3.51 5.33 -12.62
C ARG A 24 2.48 4.59 -13.45
N ARG A 25 1.21 4.54 -13.02
CA ARG A 25 0.10 3.92 -13.74
C ARG A 25 -0.70 4.92 -14.58
N GLY A 26 -0.34 6.20 -14.56
CA GLY A 26 -1.11 7.26 -15.20
C GLY A 26 -2.45 7.53 -14.49
N GLU A 27 -2.59 7.09 -13.24
CA GLU A 27 -3.80 7.24 -12.46
C GLU A 27 -3.76 8.54 -11.65
N HIS A 28 -4.87 9.29 -11.67
CA HIS A 28 -5.05 10.47 -10.84
C HIS A 28 -5.70 10.14 -9.49
N ALA A 29 -6.36 8.98 -9.39
CA ALA A 29 -6.91 8.48 -8.15
C ALA A 29 -5.83 7.70 -7.39
N VAL A 30 -5.63 8.03 -6.11
CA VAL A 30 -4.72 7.32 -5.21
C VAL A 30 -5.54 6.33 -4.41
N GLY A 31 -5.52 5.07 -4.84
CA GLY A 31 -6.21 3.96 -4.19
C GLY A 31 -5.42 3.26 -3.08
N VAL A 32 -5.97 2.14 -2.59
CA VAL A 32 -5.40 1.36 -1.47
C VAL A 32 -4.17 0.58 -1.90
N GLU A 33 -4.14 0.14 -3.15
CA GLU A 33 -3.04 -0.53 -3.82
C GLU A 33 -1.81 0.39 -3.91
N HIS A 34 -2.00 1.67 -4.22
CA HIS A 34 -0.94 2.67 -4.21
C HIS A 34 -0.37 2.89 -2.82
N LEU A 35 -1.24 2.95 -1.80
CA LEU A 35 -0.83 3.06 -0.40
C LEU A 35 -0.09 1.81 0.08
N PHE A 36 -0.51 0.62 -0.35
CA PHE A 36 0.18 -0.64 -0.06
C PHE A 36 1.58 -0.66 -0.67
N LEU A 37 1.72 -0.28 -1.94
CA LEU A 37 3.04 -0.19 -2.59
C LEU A 37 3.95 0.84 -1.90
N ALA A 38 3.40 1.99 -1.49
CA ALA A 38 4.13 2.97 -0.70
C ALA A 38 4.61 2.42 0.65
N LEU A 39 3.78 1.58 1.30
CA LEU A 39 4.13 0.92 2.56
C LEU A 39 5.24 -0.11 2.38
N VAL A 40 5.22 -0.89 1.29
CA VAL A 40 6.28 -1.86 0.93
C VAL A 40 7.59 -1.13 0.63
N LEU A 41 7.54 0.01 -0.05
CA LEU A 41 8.72 0.85 -0.31
C LEU A 41 9.29 1.47 0.97
N ASN A 42 8.42 1.76 1.95
CA ASN A 42 8.80 2.50 3.14
C ASN A 42 9.89 1.79 3.99
N GLY A 43 10.84 2.58 4.49
CA GLY A 43 11.96 2.08 5.28
C GLY A 43 11.65 1.81 6.76
N GLN A 44 10.44 2.09 7.24
CA GLN A 44 10.05 1.93 8.64
C GLN A 44 9.52 0.53 8.93
N ALA A 45 9.10 0.29 10.18
CA ALA A 45 8.73 -1.03 10.70
C ALA A 45 7.75 -1.80 9.80
N ALA A 46 6.68 -1.18 9.29
CA ALA A 46 5.70 -1.85 8.45
C ALA A 46 6.31 -2.40 7.14
N GLY A 47 7.08 -1.58 6.42
CA GLY A 47 7.76 -2.02 5.19
C GLY A 47 8.85 -3.05 5.47
N GLN A 48 9.56 -2.94 6.60
CA GLN A 48 10.52 -3.96 7.04
C GLN A 48 9.85 -5.30 7.33
N THR A 49 8.70 -5.29 8.01
CA THR A 49 7.91 -6.50 8.28
C THR A 49 7.42 -7.14 6.97
N LEU A 50 6.90 -6.36 6.02
CA LEU A 50 6.49 -6.91 4.72
C LEU A 50 7.67 -7.55 3.98
N ARG A 51 8.83 -6.87 3.95
CA ARG A 51 10.05 -7.41 3.34
C ARG A 51 10.60 -8.63 4.07
N SER A 52 10.42 -8.75 5.40
CA SER A 52 10.82 -9.95 6.13
C SER A 52 9.97 -11.18 5.77
N PHE A 53 8.76 -10.98 5.24
CA PHE A 53 7.95 -12.04 4.62
C PHE A 53 8.30 -12.31 3.14
N GLY A 54 9.36 -11.69 2.61
CA GLY A 54 9.76 -11.84 1.21
C GLY A 54 8.98 -10.95 0.23
N ILE A 55 8.14 -10.04 0.72
CA ILE A 55 7.38 -9.13 -0.14
C ILE A 55 8.31 -7.99 -0.59
N THR A 56 8.85 -8.13 -1.81
CA THR A 56 9.63 -7.06 -2.45
C THR A 56 8.69 -6.09 -3.16
N LEU A 57 9.16 -4.87 -3.46
CA LEU A 57 8.38 -3.89 -4.22
C LEU A 57 7.99 -4.41 -5.61
N GLU A 58 8.90 -5.16 -6.25
CA GLU A 58 8.65 -5.77 -7.56
C GLU A 58 7.53 -6.81 -7.49
N LEU A 59 7.59 -7.73 -6.52
CA LEU A 59 6.54 -8.73 -6.31
C LEU A 59 5.21 -8.07 -5.94
N ALA A 60 5.24 -7.02 -5.11
CA ALA A 60 4.04 -6.29 -4.73
C ALA A 60 3.37 -5.61 -5.94
N ARG A 61 4.16 -4.99 -6.84
CA ARG A 61 3.63 -4.40 -8.08
C ARG A 61 3.01 -5.46 -8.99
N ALA A 62 3.71 -6.58 -9.20
CA ALA A 62 3.21 -7.68 -10.01
C ALA A 62 1.92 -8.29 -9.44
N ALA A 63 1.82 -8.41 -8.11
CA ALA A 63 0.61 -8.90 -7.45
C ALA A 63 -0.59 -7.95 -7.63
N VAL A 64 -0.38 -6.63 -7.55
CA VAL A 64 -1.43 -5.63 -7.83
C VAL A 64 -1.88 -5.72 -9.29
N ASP A 65 -0.94 -5.86 -10.23
CA ASP A 65 -1.27 -6.00 -11.66
C ASP A 65 -2.09 -7.26 -11.93
N ALA A 66 -1.70 -8.39 -11.35
CA ALA A 66 -2.43 -9.65 -11.45
C ALA A 66 -3.84 -9.52 -10.86
N GLN A 67 -3.96 -8.93 -9.67
CA GLN A 67 -5.25 -8.71 -9.00
C GLN A 67 -6.20 -7.85 -9.84
N HIS A 68 -5.71 -6.80 -10.49
CA HIS A 68 -6.52 -5.97 -11.40
C HIS A 68 -6.94 -6.76 -12.64
N ALA A 69 -6.05 -7.55 -13.23
CA ALA A 69 -6.37 -8.40 -14.38
C ALA A 69 -7.44 -9.45 -14.03
N ASP A 70 -7.33 -10.08 -12.85
CA ASP A 70 -8.31 -11.04 -12.35
C ASP A 70 -9.69 -10.41 -12.17
N GLN A 71 -9.76 -9.18 -11.63
CA GLN A 71 -11.02 -8.45 -11.49
C GLN A 71 -11.70 -8.19 -12.84
N LEU A 72 -10.95 -7.80 -13.87
CA LEU A 72 -11.50 -7.58 -15.21
C LEU A 72 -11.87 -8.90 -15.90
N SER A 73 -11.13 -9.97 -15.64
CA SER A 73 -11.44 -11.30 -16.17
C SER A 73 -12.81 -11.80 -15.69
N LEU A 74 -13.26 -11.44 -14.49
CA LEU A 74 -14.61 -11.77 -14.00
C LEU A 74 -15.72 -11.16 -14.87
N LEU A 75 -15.42 -10.06 -15.57
CA LEU A 75 -16.32 -9.40 -16.50
C LEU A 75 -16.13 -9.89 -17.94
N GLY A 76 -15.28 -10.90 -18.17
CA GLY A 76 -14.91 -11.38 -19.51
C GLY A 76 -13.97 -10.45 -20.28
N ILE A 77 -13.33 -9.51 -19.59
CA ILE A 77 -12.42 -8.53 -20.19
C ILE A 77 -10.97 -8.97 -19.93
N HIS A 78 -10.25 -9.30 -21.00
CA HIS A 78 -8.82 -9.62 -20.94
C HIS A 78 -8.01 -8.41 -21.39
N THR A 79 -7.31 -7.78 -20.46
CA THR A 79 -6.41 -6.66 -20.74
C THR A 79 -5.04 -6.95 -20.15
N GLN A 80 -3.99 -6.52 -20.85
CA GLN A 80 -2.66 -6.44 -20.26
C GLN A 80 -2.53 -5.06 -19.64
N MET A 81 -2.24 -5.02 -18.33
CA MET A 81 -1.94 -3.76 -17.65
C MET A 81 -0.64 -3.20 -18.25
N PRO A 82 -0.58 -1.90 -18.59
CA PRO A 82 0.67 -1.30 -19.04
C PRO A 82 1.73 -1.41 -17.94
N ALA A 83 2.97 -1.69 -18.35
CA ALA A 83 4.10 -1.71 -17.42
C ALA A 83 4.21 -0.34 -16.71
N PRO A 84 4.61 -0.30 -15.43
CA PRO A 84 4.77 0.95 -14.69
C PRO A 84 5.66 1.93 -15.46
N GLY A 85 5.11 3.09 -15.82
CA GLY A 85 5.81 4.16 -16.51
C GLY A 85 6.70 4.98 -15.58
N PRO A 86 7.41 5.99 -16.11
CA PRO A 86 8.12 6.95 -15.26
C PRO A 86 7.13 7.76 -14.41
N VAL A 87 7.58 8.21 -13.24
CA VAL A 87 6.80 9.11 -12.38
C VAL A 87 6.66 10.48 -13.03
N THR A 88 5.43 10.94 -13.24
CA THR A 88 5.11 12.23 -13.85
C THR A 88 4.23 13.11 -12.93
N ILE A 89 4.76 13.53 -11.78
CA ILE A 89 4.02 14.38 -10.81
C ILE A 89 3.72 15.79 -11.39
N HIS A 90 4.57 16.29 -12.29
CA HIS A 90 4.50 17.66 -12.79
C HIS A 90 3.46 17.88 -13.92
N LYS A 91 2.82 16.82 -14.44
CA LYS A 91 1.81 16.93 -15.52
C LYS A 91 0.38 16.72 -15.05
N THR A 92 0.20 16.12 -13.87
CA THR A 92 -1.09 15.74 -13.33
C THR A 92 -1.33 16.54 -12.05
N SER A 93 -1.86 17.77 -12.16
CA SER A 93 -2.44 18.44 -11.00
C SER A 93 -3.72 17.72 -10.59
N GLY A 94 -3.97 17.61 -9.28
CA GLY A 94 -5.20 17.04 -8.72
C GLY A 94 -5.20 15.52 -8.53
N TYR A 95 -4.34 15.01 -7.65
CA TYR A 95 -4.49 13.64 -7.16
C TYR A 95 -5.61 13.57 -6.12
N GLU A 96 -6.52 12.62 -6.29
CA GLU A 96 -7.67 12.41 -5.40
C GLU A 96 -7.53 11.07 -4.67
N TRP A 97 -7.67 11.07 -3.36
CA TRP A 97 -7.67 9.83 -2.59
C TRP A 97 -8.99 9.10 -2.78
N SER A 98 -8.92 7.79 -3.10
CA SER A 98 -10.14 6.99 -3.18
C SER A 98 -10.84 6.91 -1.81
N PRO A 99 -12.17 6.72 -1.76
CA PRO A 99 -12.90 6.55 -0.50
C PRO A 99 -12.31 5.44 0.38
N GLY A 100 -11.87 4.33 -0.23
CA GLY A 100 -11.23 3.21 0.48
C GLY A 100 -9.88 3.60 1.08
N ALA A 101 -9.05 4.35 0.35
CA ALA A 101 -7.77 4.82 0.86
C ALA A 101 -7.94 5.81 2.02
N LEU A 102 -8.90 6.73 1.91
CA LEU A 102 -9.26 7.65 3.01
C LEU A 102 -9.71 6.89 4.25
N GLU A 103 -10.49 5.82 4.10
CA GLU A 103 -10.93 5.03 5.24
C GLU A 103 -9.76 4.30 5.93
N VAL A 104 -8.83 3.72 5.15
CA VAL A 104 -7.62 3.11 5.70
C VAL A 104 -6.80 4.13 6.50
N ILE A 105 -6.58 5.33 5.94
CA ILE A 105 -5.83 6.40 6.61
C ILE A 105 -6.54 6.85 7.89
N LYS A 106 -7.87 7.06 7.84
CA LYS A 106 -8.67 7.43 9.02
C LYS A 106 -8.59 6.37 10.10
N ARG A 107 -8.69 5.08 9.74
CA ARG A 107 -8.63 3.97 10.69
C ARG A 107 -7.25 3.84 11.32
N ALA A 108 -6.19 3.99 10.54
CA ALA A 108 -4.81 3.99 11.03
C ALA A 108 -4.55 5.15 12.02
N GLY A 109 -5.11 6.34 11.75
CA GLY A 109 -4.99 7.50 12.63
C GLY A 109 -5.80 7.41 13.94
N LYS A 110 -6.91 6.65 13.94
CA LYS A 110 -7.79 6.49 15.13
C LYS A 110 -7.22 5.56 16.21
N GLY A 111 -6.18 4.80 15.92
CA GLY A 111 -5.38 4.08 16.91
C GLY A 111 -6.19 3.26 17.92
N GLU A 112 -6.84 2.18 17.49
CA GLU A 112 -7.14 1.08 18.43
C GLU A 112 -5.93 0.15 18.42
N ALA A 113 -5.09 0.25 19.44
CA ALA A 113 -3.87 -0.54 19.59
C ALA A 113 -4.22 -2.03 19.85
N ARG A 114 -4.61 -2.76 18.80
CA ARG A 114 -4.60 -4.23 18.81
C ARG A 114 -3.23 -4.70 18.32
N GLY A 115 -2.22 -4.52 19.16
CA GLY A 115 -0.85 -4.86 18.76
C GLY A 115 0.20 -4.47 19.77
N ALA A 116 -0.06 -4.66 21.06
CA ALA A 116 1.03 -4.82 22.01
C ALA A 116 1.41 -6.31 22.03
N THR A 117 2.69 -6.58 21.77
CA THR A 117 3.39 -7.88 21.79
C THR A 117 2.97 -8.94 20.76
N PRO A 118 3.87 -9.41 19.87
CA PRO A 118 3.67 -10.72 19.25
C PRO A 118 3.74 -11.75 20.39
N PRO A 119 2.74 -12.62 20.60
CA PRO A 119 2.99 -13.79 21.41
C PRO A 119 4.10 -14.56 20.69
N THR A 120 5.06 -15.07 21.44
CA THR A 120 6.08 -16.02 21.01
C THR A 120 5.42 -17.37 20.63
N CYS A 121 4.44 -17.33 19.74
CA CYS A 121 3.72 -18.49 19.26
C CYS A 121 4.29 -18.87 17.90
N SER A 122 4.77 -20.12 17.80
CA SER A 122 5.32 -20.67 16.56
C SER A 122 4.33 -20.58 15.38
N ALA A 123 4.87 -20.63 14.17
CA ALA A 123 4.19 -20.40 12.88
C ALA A 123 2.87 -21.17 12.67
N ASN A 124 2.58 -22.22 13.45
CA ASN A 124 1.36 -23.00 13.34
C ASN A 124 0.13 -22.40 14.07
N CYS A 125 0.31 -21.39 14.92
CA CYS A 125 -0.81 -20.85 15.71
C CYS A 125 -1.71 -19.88 14.91
N TRP A 126 -1.18 -19.27 13.85
CA TRP A 126 -1.89 -18.24 13.08
C TRP A 126 -2.97 -18.83 12.14
N TRP A 127 -2.79 -20.08 11.68
CA TRP A 127 -3.66 -20.71 10.69
C TRP A 127 -4.97 -21.29 11.23
N SER A 128 -5.14 -21.47 12.55
CA SER A 128 -6.37 -22.04 13.13
C SER A 128 -7.46 -21.01 13.46
N GLN A 129 -7.19 -19.71 13.28
CA GLN A 129 -8.16 -18.64 13.59
C GLN A 129 -8.89 -18.09 12.36
N VAL A 130 -8.54 -18.56 11.16
CA VAL A 130 -9.07 -18.08 9.87
C VAL A 130 -9.68 -19.21 9.04
N ALA A 131 -9.85 -20.40 9.62
CA ALA A 131 -10.58 -21.53 9.02
C ALA A 131 -11.85 -21.83 9.81
#